data_AF-A0A1C6P9D5-F1
#
_entry.id   AF-A0A1C6P9D5-F1
#
_cell.length_a   1.000
_cell.length_b   1.000
_cell.length_c   1.000
_cell.angle_alpha   90.00
_cell.angle_beta   90.00
_cell.angle_gamma   90.00
#
_symmetry.space_group_name_H-M   'P 1'
#
loop_
_entity.id
_entity.type
_entity.pdbx_description
1 polymer ?
#
loop_
_entity_poly.entity_id
_entity_poly.type
_entity_poly.pdbx_seq_one_letter_code
_entity_poly.pdbx_strand_id
1 'polypeptide(L)' 'MDQDGEAIDFVNAVEPARAFAVHDAQINDRGLSSVNGWLAEETDSGYRYLRPGESL' A
#
# COMPACT_ATOMS: atom_id res chain seq x y z
N MET A 1 -16.31 0.89 7.76
CA MET A 1 -15.62 0.84 6.45
C MET A 1 -14.17 1.04 6.81
N ASP A 2 -13.39 -0.02 6.78
CA ASP A 2 -11.98 0.04 7.16
C ASP A 2 -11.24 0.80 6.06
N GLN A 3 -10.41 1.78 6.45
CA GLN A 3 -9.79 2.75 5.54
C GLN A 3 -8.95 2.11 4.43
N ASP A 4 -8.49 0.89 4.64
CA ASP A 4 -7.65 0.19 3.68
C ASP A 4 -8.42 -0.34 2.46
N GLY A 5 -9.70 -0.70 2.63
CA GLY A 5 -10.55 -1.11 1.51
C GLY A 5 -10.77 0.02 0.50
N GLU A 6 -10.90 1.25 1.00
CA GLU A 6 -11.05 2.45 0.14
C GLU A 6 -9.78 2.73 -0.67
N ALA A 7 -8.59 2.49 -0.10
CA ALA A 7 -7.33 2.65 -0.82
C ALA A 7 -7.18 1.63 -1.97
N ILE A 8 -7.58 0.38 -1.73
CA ILE A 8 -7.58 -0.68 -2.76
C ILE A 8 -8.55 -0.32 -3.88
N ASP A 9 -9.80 0.03 -3.52
CA ASP A 9 -10.83 0.42 -4.48
C ASP A 9 -10.35 1.60 -5.35
N PHE A 10 -9.70 2.59 -4.74
CA PHE A 10 -9.16 3.74 -5.45
C PHE A 10 -8.05 3.35 -6.44
N VAL A 11 -7.06 2.55 -6.01
CA VAL A 11 -5.96 2.12 -6.89
C VAL A 11 -6.51 1.32 -8.07
N ASN A 12 -7.41 0.38 -7.81
CA ASN A 12 -8.01 -0.46 -8.85
C ASN A 12 -8.91 0.35 -9.80
N ALA A 13 -9.62 1.38 -9.31
CA ALA A 13 -10.45 2.23 -10.17
C ALA A 13 -9.64 3.18 -11.06
N VAL A 14 -8.47 3.63 -10.60
CA VAL A 14 -7.63 4.59 -11.34
C VAL A 14 -6.65 3.90 -12.29
N GLU A 15 -6.30 2.63 -12.02
CA GLU A 15 -5.33 1.84 -12.78
C GLU A 15 -3.99 2.59 -13.03
N PRO A 16 -3.35 3.14 -11.97
CA PRO A 16 -2.10 3.86 -12.15
C PRO A 16 -1.00 2.92 -12.65
N ALA A 17 -0.02 3.47 -13.37
CA ALA A 17 1.14 2.66 -13.80
C ALA A 17 1.95 2.12 -12.60
N ARG A 18 1.97 2.86 -11.47
CA ARG A 18 2.68 2.51 -10.22
C ARG A 18 1.95 3.12 -9.02
N ALA A 19 1.88 2.38 -7.91
CA ALA A 19 1.35 2.86 -6.63
C ALA A 19 2.41 2.76 -5.51
N PHE A 20 2.50 3.78 -4.66
CA PHE A 20 3.46 3.80 -3.55
C PHE A 20 2.79 4.14 -2.22
N ALA A 21 2.88 3.25 -1.24
CA ALA A 21 2.54 3.57 0.13
C ALA A 21 3.73 4.21 0.83
N VAL A 22 3.46 5.23 1.65
CA VAL A 22 4.48 6.00 2.39
C VAL A 22 4.17 6.11 3.89
N HIS A 23 3.03 5.59 4.33
CA HIS A 23 2.58 5.68 5.72
C HIS A 23 2.51 4.29 6.33
N ASP A 24 3.16 4.11 7.49
CA ASP A 24 3.20 2.84 8.24
C ASP A 24 2.27 2.83 9.46
N ALA A 25 1.69 3.96 9.84
CA ALA A 25 0.87 4.09 11.05
C ALA A 25 1.63 3.64 12.33
N GLN A 26 0.92 3.52 13.45
CA GLN A 26 1.52 3.03 14.71
C GLN A 26 1.56 1.49 14.78
N ILE A 27 1.98 0.82 13.70
CA ILE A 27 2.12 -0.64 13.67
C ILE A 27 3.60 -1.03 13.65
N ASN A 28 3.92 -2.20 14.22
CA ASN A 28 5.27 -2.73 14.20
C ASN A 28 5.63 -3.35 12.83
N ASP A 29 6.89 -3.72 12.63
CA ASP A 29 7.39 -4.30 11.36
C ASP A 29 6.57 -5.51 10.88
N ARG A 30 6.06 -6.34 11.80
CA ARG A 30 5.23 -7.50 11.45
C ARG A 30 3.87 -7.05 10.91
N GLY A 31 3.21 -6.11 11.58
CA GLY A 31 1.95 -5.54 11.11
C GLY A 31 2.12 -4.83 9.77
N LEU A 32 3.19 -4.06 9.64
CA LEU A 32 3.54 -3.35 8.41
C LEU A 32 3.79 -4.31 7.25
N SER A 33 4.50 -5.42 7.48
CA SER A 33 4.67 -6.47 6.47
C SER A 33 3.36 -7.12 6.08
N SER A 34 2.42 -7.30 7.02
CA SER A 34 1.12 -7.92 6.74
C SER A 34 0.24 -7.00 5.89
N VAL A 35 0.13 -5.73 6.26
CA VAL A 35 -0.69 -4.74 5.53
C VAL A 35 -0.13 -4.51 4.13
N ASN A 36 1.19 -4.32 4.01
CA ASN A 36 1.82 -4.15 2.71
C ASN A 36 1.74 -5.39 1.82
N GLY A 37 1.79 -6.59 2.41
CA GLY A 37 1.58 -7.83 1.67
C GLY A 37 0.16 -7.89 1.10
N TRP A 38 -0.84 -7.62 1.93
CA TRP A 38 -2.23 -7.60 1.49
C TRP A 38 -2.50 -6.52 0.43
N LEU A 39 -2.01 -5.29 0.60
CA LEU A 39 -2.14 -4.22 -0.41
C LEU A 39 -1.47 -4.60 -1.74
N ALA A 40 -0.33 -5.30 -1.69
CA ALA A 40 0.33 -5.79 -2.90
C ALA A 40 -0.46 -6.90 -3.60
N GLU A 41 -1.17 -7.75 -2.84
CA GLU A 41 -2.01 -8.81 -3.39
C GLU A 41 -3.29 -8.27 -4.03
N GLU A 42 -3.90 -7.22 -3.44
CA GLU A 42 -5.20 -6.69 -3.87
C GLU A 42 -5.12 -5.58 -4.93
N THR A 43 -3.92 -5.07 -5.24
CA THR A 43 -3.74 -4.00 -6.23
C THR A 43 -2.92 -4.46 -7.44
N ASP A 44 -3.46 -4.26 -8.64
CA ASP A 44 -2.83 -4.72 -9.89
C ASP A 44 -1.93 -3.66 -10.55
N SER A 45 -1.34 -2.76 -9.73
CA SER A 45 -0.72 -1.51 -10.22
C SER A 45 0.71 -1.30 -9.73
N GLY A 46 1.51 -2.37 -9.65
CA GLY A 46 2.93 -2.28 -9.31
C GLY A 46 3.19 -1.65 -7.93
N TYR A 47 2.35 -1.99 -6.95
CA TYR A 47 2.40 -1.46 -5.60
C TYR A 47 3.76 -1.69 -4.93
N ARG A 48 4.26 -0.68 -4.24
CA ARG A 48 5.44 -0.78 -3.38
C ARG A 48 5.34 0.14 -2.17
N TYR A 49 5.70 -0.37 -0.99
CA TYR A 49 5.97 0.48 0.16
C TYR A 49 7.35 1.12 0.06
N LEU A 50 7.44 2.44 0.25
CA LEU A 50 8.70 3.16 0.39
C LEU A 50 9.01 3.35 1.87
N ARG A 51 10.15 2.81 2.31
CA ARG A 51 10.60 3.03 3.69
C ARG A 51 11.00 4.49 3.90
N PRO A 52 10.96 5.01 5.13
CA PRO A 52 11.46 6.36 5.43
C PRO A 52 12.89 6.56 4.90
N GLY A 53 13.07 7.59 4.07
CA GLY A 53 14.35 7.91 3.43
C GLY A 53 14.62 7.20 2.10
N GLU A 54 13.74 6.30 1.64
CA GLU A 54 13.81 5.77 0.28
C GLU A 54 13.24 6.77 -0.74
N SER A 55 13.86 6.78 -1.92
CA SER A 55 13.39 7.50 -3.11
C SER A 55 13.34 6.55 -4.31
N LEU A 56 12.73 7.01 -5.40
CA LEU A 56 12.72 6.33 -6.70
C LEU A 56 14.01 6.53 -7.48
#